data_AF-A0A7Y5VWU4-F1
#
_entry.id   AF-A0A7Y5VWU4-F1
#
_cell.length_a   1.000
_cell.length_b   1.000
_cell.length_c   1.000
_cell.angle_alpha   90.00
_cell.angle_beta   90.00
_cell.angle_gamma   90.00
#
_symmetry.space_group_name_H-M   'P 1'
#
loop_
_entity.id
_entity.type
_entity.pdbx_description
1 polymer ?
#
loop_
_entity_poly.entity_id
_entity_poly.type
_entity_poly.pdbx_seq_one_letter_code
_entity_poly.pdbx_strand_id
1 'polypeptide(L)'
;MTTQLKGTESGVASVAPDRRIPRPLEQIDRVSEVLFGLIMVLTFTGSLSVAEAGRDDVRTMLIGALGCNLAWGIIDGILYLMGCLAESARDIRTVRSVREAASAEQAHRLIVEALPTTIAAAMCAAELEIVRQRLKELPDPPRRVRLNRTGWLGALSVFLWVFLSTFPVVIPFLVMSSAGPAMRVSNAIALAMLFMTGYAFGRCAGRQPWLAGIGMVGLGGVLVGLTIALGG
;
A
#
# COMPACT_ATOMS: atom_id res chain seq x y z
N MET A 1 29.88 -34.05 -53.05
CA MET A 1 30.25 -32.62 -53.18
C MET A 1 29.06 -31.82 -52.66
N THR A 2 29.06 -31.45 -51.38
CA THR A 2 29.47 -30.13 -50.83
C THR A 2 28.39 -29.05 -51.08
N THR A 3 27.90 -28.20 -50.17
CA THR A 3 28.27 -27.81 -48.79
C THR A 3 27.37 -26.61 -48.39
N GLN A 4 26.90 -26.57 -47.12
CA GLN A 4 26.53 -25.41 -46.26
C GLN A 4 25.24 -24.59 -46.55
N LEU A 5 24.28 -24.46 -45.60
CA LEU A 5 24.24 -23.72 -44.31
C LEU A 5 24.12 -22.20 -44.45
N LYS A 6 22.94 -21.66 -44.09
CA LYS A 6 22.70 -20.33 -43.52
C LYS A 6 21.23 -20.29 -43.10
N GLY A 7 20.81 -19.91 -41.91
CA GLY A 7 21.46 -19.29 -40.78
C GLY A 7 20.30 -18.80 -39.91
N THR A 8 20.25 -19.31 -38.69
CA THR A 8 19.28 -19.00 -37.66
C THR A 8 19.46 -17.54 -37.23
N GLU A 9 18.46 -16.69 -37.45
CA GLU A 9 18.36 -15.40 -36.74
C GLU A 9 17.01 -15.31 -36.05
N SER A 10 16.88 -16.07 -34.97
CA SER A 10 15.89 -15.83 -33.93
C SER A 10 16.28 -14.53 -33.23
N GLY A 11 15.77 -13.40 -33.73
CA GLY A 11 15.84 -12.11 -33.05
C GLY A 11 15.08 -12.18 -31.73
N VAL A 12 15.75 -12.62 -30.67
CA VAL A 12 15.30 -12.43 -29.29
C VAL A 12 15.34 -10.94 -29.05
N ALA A 13 14.19 -10.27 -29.22
CA ALA A 13 13.98 -8.93 -28.72
C ALA A 13 14.34 -8.95 -27.23
N SER A 14 15.42 -8.26 -26.88
CA SER A 14 15.79 -7.96 -25.51
C SER A 14 14.64 -7.13 -24.93
N VAL A 15 13.74 -7.79 -24.23
CA VAL A 15 12.80 -7.11 -23.35
C VAL A 15 13.65 -6.55 -22.22
N ALA A 16 14.01 -5.27 -22.35
CA ALA A 16 14.55 -4.48 -21.25
C ALA A 16 13.68 -4.72 -20.00
N PRO A 17 14.24 -4.63 -18.78
CA PRO A 17 13.43 -4.69 -17.56
C PRO A 17 12.58 -3.42 -17.51
N ASP A 18 11.47 -3.43 -18.24
CA ASP A 18 10.55 -2.32 -18.32
C ASP A 18 9.82 -2.20 -16.98
N ARG A 19 9.68 -0.95 -16.59
CA ARG A 19 9.12 -0.47 -15.34
C ARG A 19 7.79 -1.19 -15.11
N ARG A 20 7.73 -2.08 -14.12
CA ARG A 20 6.46 -2.67 -13.67
C ARG A 20 5.53 -1.51 -13.33
N ILE A 21 4.54 -1.28 -14.19
CA ILE A 21 3.46 -0.32 -14.00
C ILE A 21 2.80 -0.69 -12.66
N PRO A 22 2.60 0.27 -11.74
CA PRO A 22 1.98 -0.02 -10.45
C PRO A 22 0.59 -0.65 -10.68
N ARG A 23 0.42 -1.87 -10.17
CA ARG A 23 -0.80 -2.66 -10.37
C ARG A 23 -1.96 -1.96 -9.64
N PRO A 24 -3.17 -1.89 -10.21
CA PRO A 24 -4.33 -1.22 -9.59
C PRO A 24 -4.74 -1.72 -8.20
N LEU A 25 -4.24 -2.89 -7.77
CA LEU A 25 -4.40 -3.41 -6.41
C LEU A 25 -3.70 -2.52 -5.36
N GLU A 26 -2.67 -1.76 -5.74
CA GLU A 26 -2.07 -0.74 -4.85
C GLU A 26 -3.07 0.38 -4.47
N GLN A 27 -4.13 0.62 -5.25
CA GLN A 27 -5.02 1.75 -4.98
C GLN A 27 -5.96 1.47 -3.81
N ILE A 28 -6.46 0.24 -3.66
CA ILE A 28 -7.30 -0.16 -2.52
C ILE A 28 -6.46 -0.30 -1.26
N ASP A 29 -5.24 -0.84 -1.37
CA ASP A 29 -4.30 -0.94 -0.26
C ASP A 29 -3.89 0.46 0.24
N ARG A 30 -3.55 1.39 -0.68
CA ARG A 30 -3.21 2.78 -0.32
C ARG A 30 -4.38 3.56 0.27
N VAL A 31 -5.61 3.37 -0.23
CA VAL A 31 -6.77 4.02 0.38
C VAL A 31 -7.02 3.46 1.78
N SER A 32 -6.91 2.14 1.96
CA SER A 32 -7.08 1.50 3.26
C SER A 32 -5.98 1.93 4.24
N GLU A 33 -4.75 2.09 3.78
CA GLU A 33 -3.60 2.60 4.53
C GLU A 33 -3.83 4.04 5.01
N VAL A 34 -4.26 4.93 4.11
CA VAL A 34 -4.65 6.31 4.47
C VAL A 34 -5.82 6.30 5.47
N LEU A 35 -6.79 5.40 5.29
CA LEU A 35 -7.93 5.22 6.21
C LEU A 35 -7.48 4.82 7.61
N PHE A 36 -6.63 3.78 7.71
CA PHE A 36 -6.09 3.31 8.99
C PHE A 36 -5.26 4.40 9.67
N GLY A 37 -4.48 5.17 8.89
CA GLY A 37 -3.73 6.31 9.39
C GLY A 37 -4.60 7.43 9.91
N LEU A 38 -5.61 7.84 9.16
CA LEU A 38 -6.57 8.85 9.60
C LEU A 38 -7.33 8.40 10.84
N ILE A 39 -7.77 7.14 10.91
CA ILE A 39 -8.43 6.56 12.08
C ILE A 39 -7.52 6.59 13.31
N MET A 40 -6.25 6.20 13.16
CA MET A 40 -5.30 6.15 14.27
C MET A 40 -4.90 7.55 14.74
N VAL A 41 -4.63 8.49 13.82
CA VAL A 41 -4.38 9.90 14.15
C VAL A 41 -5.60 10.49 14.85
N LEU A 42 -6.82 10.26 14.37
CA LEU A 42 -8.04 10.71 15.03
C LEU A 42 -8.21 10.10 16.42
N THR A 43 -7.81 8.84 16.60
CA THR A 43 -7.85 8.13 17.89
C THR A 43 -6.85 8.73 18.87
N PHE A 44 -5.60 8.94 18.44
CA PHE A 44 -4.53 9.46 19.28
C PHE A 44 -4.70 10.96 19.58
N THR A 45 -5.11 11.75 18.59
CA THR A 45 -5.47 13.16 18.75
C THR A 45 -6.73 13.31 19.61
N GLY A 46 -7.69 12.37 19.50
CA GLY A 46 -8.86 12.27 20.38
C GLY A 46 -8.51 11.97 21.84
N SER A 47 -7.55 11.07 22.08
CA SER A 47 -7.00 10.78 23.41
C SER A 47 -6.21 11.94 24.00
N LEU A 48 -5.26 12.53 23.25
CA LEU A 48 -4.53 13.73 23.69
C LEU A 48 -5.45 14.92 23.99
N SER A 49 -6.52 15.08 23.19
CA SER A 49 -7.57 16.09 23.40
C SER A 49 -8.26 15.98 24.77
N VAL A 50 -8.42 14.76 25.30
CA VAL A 50 -9.07 14.52 26.60
C VAL A 50 -8.05 14.50 27.74
N ALA A 51 -6.85 13.96 27.52
CA ALA A 51 -5.75 13.97 28.50
C ALA A 51 -5.15 15.37 28.77
N GLU A 52 -5.18 16.28 27.80
CA GLU A 52 -4.65 17.65 27.92
C GLU A 52 -5.71 18.73 28.13
N ALA A 53 -6.99 18.36 28.28
CA ALA A 53 -8.12 19.27 28.51
C ALA A 53 -8.04 20.14 29.79
N GLY A 54 -6.91 20.11 30.51
CA GLY A 54 -6.61 20.96 31.66
C GLY A 54 -5.27 21.73 31.60
N ARG A 55 -4.49 21.63 30.51
CA ARG A 55 -3.27 22.42 30.31
C ARG A 55 -3.35 23.12 28.95
N ASP A 56 -3.76 24.39 28.95
CA ASP A 56 -3.93 25.26 27.77
C ASP A 56 -2.59 25.60 27.07
N ASP A 57 -1.87 24.61 26.54
CA ASP A 57 -0.69 24.86 25.71
C ASP A 57 -0.85 24.24 24.32
N VAL A 58 -1.34 25.04 23.38
CA VAL A 58 -1.44 24.71 21.95
C VAL A 58 -0.11 24.19 21.39
N ARG A 59 1.03 24.64 21.94
CA ARG A 59 2.35 24.17 21.51
C ARG A 59 2.57 22.70 21.83
N THR A 60 2.09 22.23 22.98
CA THR A 60 2.19 20.83 23.38
C THR A 60 1.30 19.96 22.47
N MET A 61 0.08 20.41 22.18
CA MET A 61 -0.83 19.72 21.24
C MET A 61 -0.27 19.67 19.82
N LEU A 62 0.35 20.76 19.35
CA LEU A 62 1.00 20.85 18.05
C LEU A 62 2.16 19.86 17.92
N ILE A 63 3.02 19.78 18.95
CA ILE A 63 4.14 18.83 18.98
C ILE A 63 3.60 17.39 18.99
N GLY A 64 2.55 17.10 19.76
CA GLY A 64 1.89 15.81 19.79
C GLY A 64 1.32 15.41 18.43
N ALA A 65 0.57 16.30 17.77
CA ALA A 65 -0.03 16.06 16.47
C ALA A 65 1.03 15.86 15.36
N LEU A 66 2.07 16.71 15.33
CA LEU A 66 3.17 16.57 14.37
C LEU A 66 3.98 15.29 14.61
N GLY A 67 4.27 14.96 15.87
CA GLY A 67 4.98 13.74 16.24
C GLY A 67 4.21 12.48 15.85
N CYS A 68 2.90 12.48 16.09
CA CYS A 68 2.00 11.39 15.69
C CYS A 68 1.98 11.20 14.17
N ASN A 69 1.77 12.28 13.40
CA ASN A 69 1.76 12.22 11.93
C ASN A 69 3.11 11.75 11.36
N LEU A 70 4.22 12.21 11.93
CA LEU A 70 5.56 11.79 11.52
C LEU A 70 5.79 10.30 11.79
N ALA A 71 5.48 9.84 13.01
CA ALA A 71 5.65 8.44 13.40
C ALA A 71 4.82 7.51 12.51
N TRP A 72 3.58 7.88 12.23
CA TRP A 72 2.70 7.09 11.38
C TRP A 72 3.22 6.99 9.94
N GLY A 73 3.61 8.11 9.32
CA GLY A 73 4.20 8.09 7.98
C GLY A 73 5.43 7.17 7.90
N ILE A 74 6.26 7.15 8.96
CA ILE A 74 7.44 6.27 9.02
C ILE A 74 7.02 4.80 9.06
N ILE A 75 6.01 4.47 9.86
CA ILE A 75 5.46 3.11 9.95
C ILE A 75 4.93 2.66 8.59
N ASP A 76 4.15 3.48 7.91
CA ASP A 76 3.62 3.18 6.56
C ASP A 76 4.75 2.96 5.55
N GLY A 77 5.78 3.81 5.57
CA GLY A 77 6.98 3.62 4.75
C GLY A 77 7.67 2.27 5.03
N ILE A 78 7.77 1.85 6.29
CA ILE A 78 8.33 0.54 6.67
C ILE A 78 7.42 -0.61 6.22
N LEU A 79 6.10 -0.51 6.41
CA LEU A 79 5.13 -1.51 5.97
C LEU A 79 5.16 -1.68 4.45
N TYR A 80 5.29 -0.58 3.70
CA TYR A 80 5.50 -0.61 2.26
C TYR A 80 6.79 -1.39 1.89
N LEU A 81 7.91 -1.11 2.57
CA LEU A 81 9.16 -1.86 2.36
C LEU A 81 9.02 -3.34 2.68
N MET A 82 8.31 -3.68 3.76
CA MET A 82 8.00 -5.06 4.14
C MET A 82 7.13 -5.74 3.09
N GLY A 83 6.13 -5.04 2.53
CA GLY A 83 5.31 -5.52 1.43
C GLY A 83 6.14 -5.80 0.18
N CYS A 84 7.00 -4.87 -0.22
CA CYS A 84 7.93 -5.05 -1.34
C CYS A 84 8.88 -6.25 -1.14
N LEU A 85 9.40 -6.42 0.09
CA LEU A 85 10.24 -7.56 0.47
C LEU A 85 9.47 -8.87 0.39
N ALA A 86 8.25 -8.91 0.92
CA ALA A 86 7.39 -10.10 0.94
C ALA A 86 6.97 -10.50 -0.48
N GLU A 87 6.60 -9.56 -1.33
CA GLU A 87 6.25 -9.82 -2.74
C GLU A 87 7.46 -10.35 -3.50
N SER A 88 8.61 -9.71 -3.35
CA SER A 88 9.85 -10.18 -3.98
C SER A 88 10.29 -11.56 -3.47
N ALA A 89 10.09 -11.84 -2.17
CA ALA A 89 10.35 -13.16 -1.59
C ALA A 89 9.40 -14.22 -2.16
N ARG A 90 8.13 -13.87 -2.34
CA ARG A 90 7.12 -14.76 -2.93
C ARG A 90 7.45 -15.07 -4.39
N ASP A 91 7.77 -14.06 -5.20
CA ASP A 91 8.18 -14.21 -6.60
C ASP A 91 9.37 -15.19 -6.73
N ILE A 92 10.42 -15.00 -5.90
CA ILE A 92 11.60 -15.88 -5.89
C ILE A 92 11.25 -17.30 -5.45
N ARG A 93 10.40 -17.47 -4.42
CA ARG A 93 9.98 -18.79 -3.94
C ARG A 93 9.19 -19.55 -5.00
N THR A 94 8.29 -18.87 -5.72
CA THR A 94 7.50 -19.48 -6.80
C THR A 94 8.40 -19.98 -7.94
N VAL A 95 9.34 -19.15 -8.42
CA VAL A 95 10.25 -19.58 -9.49
C VAL A 95 11.11 -20.76 -9.04
N ARG A 96 11.59 -20.72 -7.78
CA ARG A 96 12.40 -21.81 -7.22
C ARG A 96 11.60 -23.11 -7.09
N SER A 97 10.37 -23.06 -6.56
CA SER A 97 9.53 -24.25 -6.40
C SER A 97 9.18 -24.90 -7.74
N VAL A 98 8.92 -24.09 -8.78
CA VAL A 98 8.68 -24.60 -10.15
C VAL A 98 9.92 -25.28 -10.74
N ARG A 99 11.13 -24.78 -10.44
CA ARG A 99 12.39 -25.39 -10.90
C ARG A 99 12.75 -26.67 -10.17
N GLU A 100 12.51 -26.70 -8.86
CA GLU A 100 12.82 -27.83 -7.96
C GLU A 100 11.72 -28.91 -7.97
N ALA A 101 10.60 -28.67 -8.65
CA ALA A 101 9.50 -29.62 -8.76
C ALA A 101 9.96 -30.96 -9.37
N ALA A 102 9.54 -32.07 -8.77
CA ALA A 102 9.95 -33.42 -9.14
C ALA A 102 9.32 -33.90 -10.46
N SER A 103 8.18 -33.32 -10.86
CA SER A 103 7.47 -33.66 -12.10
C SER A 103 6.94 -32.43 -12.83
N ALA A 104 6.61 -32.59 -14.12
CA ALA A 104 6.00 -31.52 -14.91
C ALA A 104 4.62 -31.14 -14.37
N GLU A 105 3.82 -32.11 -13.93
CA GLU A 105 2.49 -31.91 -13.36
C GLU A 105 2.55 -31.12 -12.05
N GLN A 106 3.55 -31.39 -11.19
CA GLN A 106 3.77 -30.63 -9.97
C GLN A 106 4.15 -29.18 -10.28
N ALA A 107 5.02 -28.96 -11.27
CA ALA A 107 5.40 -27.63 -11.71
C ALA A 107 4.21 -26.85 -12.30
N HIS A 108 3.35 -27.51 -13.10
CA HIS A 108 2.15 -26.90 -13.67
C HIS A 108 1.17 -26.45 -12.58
N ARG A 109 0.95 -27.25 -11.53
CA ARG A 109 0.12 -26.85 -10.38
C ARG A 109 0.66 -25.61 -9.67
N LEU A 110 1.96 -25.55 -9.43
CA LEU A 110 2.61 -24.39 -8.80
C LEU A 110 2.51 -23.12 -9.66
N ILE A 111 2.58 -23.26 -10.99
CA ILE A 111 2.36 -22.14 -11.93
C ILE A 111 0.91 -21.66 -11.83
N VAL A 112 -0.06 -22.58 -11.84
CA VAL A 112 -1.50 -22.28 -11.74
C VAL A 112 -1.83 -21.57 -10.42
N GLU A 113 -1.29 -22.05 -9.29
CA GLU A 113 -1.50 -21.43 -7.97
C GLU A 113 -0.90 -20.02 -7.85
N ALA A 114 0.11 -19.71 -8.63
CA ALA A 114 0.74 -18.39 -8.65
C ALA A 114 0.02 -17.38 -9.57
N LEU A 115 -0.84 -17.86 -10.48
CA LEU A 115 -1.52 -17.02 -11.46
C LEU A 115 -2.86 -16.50 -10.91
N PRO A 116 -3.31 -15.31 -11.37
CA PRO A 116 -4.69 -14.87 -11.16
C PRO A 116 -5.68 -15.92 -11.69
N THR A 117 -6.77 -16.15 -10.96
CA THR A 117 -7.74 -17.23 -11.24
C THR A 117 -8.29 -17.21 -12.67
N THR A 118 -8.48 -16.01 -13.24
CA THR A 118 -8.97 -15.84 -14.61
C THR A 118 -7.96 -16.29 -15.66
N ILE A 119 -6.67 -16.05 -15.44
CA ILE A 119 -5.59 -16.48 -16.33
C ILE A 119 -5.38 -17.98 -16.16
N ALA A 120 -5.33 -18.45 -14.92
CA ALA A 120 -5.20 -19.87 -14.59
C ALA A 120 -6.26 -20.74 -15.28
N ALA A 121 -7.53 -20.27 -15.31
CA ALA A 121 -8.63 -20.99 -15.96
C ALA A 121 -8.57 -21.00 -17.50
N ALA A 122 -7.86 -20.04 -18.10
CA ALA A 122 -7.73 -19.93 -19.56
C ALA A 122 -6.56 -20.74 -20.14
N MET A 123 -5.60 -21.14 -19.31
CA MET A 123 -4.39 -21.82 -19.77
C MET A 123 -4.59 -23.33 -19.93
N CYS A 124 -4.05 -23.89 -21.02
CA CYS A 124 -3.96 -25.33 -21.22
C CYS A 124 -2.60 -25.89 -20.78
N ALA A 125 -2.52 -27.22 -20.64
CA ALA A 125 -1.31 -27.90 -20.18
C ALA A 125 -0.07 -27.63 -21.08
N ALA A 126 -0.28 -27.47 -22.39
CA ALA A 126 0.80 -27.15 -23.32
C ALA A 126 1.40 -25.76 -23.07
N GLU A 127 0.58 -24.77 -22.74
CA GLU A 127 1.03 -23.41 -22.41
C GLU A 127 1.74 -23.37 -21.06
N LEU A 128 1.24 -24.11 -20.06
CA LEU A 128 1.90 -24.26 -18.77
C LEU A 128 3.28 -24.92 -18.92
N GLU A 129 3.42 -25.85 -19.85
CA GLU A 129 4.69 -26.49 -20.16
C GLU A 129 5.69 -25.52 -20.83
N ILE A 130 5.22 -24.68 -21.76
CA ILE A 130 6.04 -23.60 -22.34
C ILE A 130 6.52 -22.65 -21.24
N VAL A 131 5.63 -22.22 -20.35
CA VAL A 131 5.99 -21.34 -19.22
C VAL A 131 7.01 -22.00 -18.30
N ARG A 132 6.83 -23.29 -17.97
CA ARG A 132 7.79 -24.05 -17.16
C ARG A 132 9.18 -24.09 -17.81
N GLN A 133 9.26 -24.33 -19.11
CA GLN A 133 10.53 -24.35 -19.85
C GLN A 133 11.20 -22.98 -19.85
N ARG A 134 10.45 -21.91 -20.15
CA ARG A 134 10.97 -20.54 -20.07
C ARG A 134 11.45 -20.16 -18.66
N LEU A 135 10.72 -20.60 -17.63
CA LEU A 135 11.12 -20.39 -16.24
C LEU A 135 12.43 -21.11 -15.89
N LYS A 136 12.75 -22.24 -16.53
CA LYS A 136 14.04 -22.92 -16.36
C LYS A 136 15.19 -22.23 -17.09
N GLU A 137 14.92 -21.59 -18.22
CA GLU A 137 15.91 -20.84 -19.01
C GLU A 137 16.35 -19.51 -18.35
N LEU A 138 15.55 -18.98 -17.42
CA LEU A 138 15.90 -17.73 -16.72
C LEU A 138 17.19 -17.89 -15.87
N PRO A 139 17.90 -16.79 -15.57
CA PRO A 139 18.98 -16.81 -14.59
C PRO A 139 18.51 -17.32 -13.22
N ASP A 140 19.43 -17.90 -12.44
CA ASP A 140 19.10 -18.37 -11.10
C ASP A 140 18.58 -17.22 -10.22
N PRO A 141 17.43 -17.41 -9.53
CA PRO A 141 16.89 -16.36 -8.70
C PRO A 141 17.85 -16.06 -7.54
N PRO A 142 18.08 -14.77 -7.22
CA PRO A 142 19.04 -14.40 -6.19
C PRO A 142 18.71 -15.05 -4.84
N ARG A 143 19.76 -15.49 -4.12
CA ARG A 143 19.60 -16.18 -2.82
C ARG A 143 18.93 -15.33 -1.74
N ARG A 144 19.00 -14.00 -1.84
CA ARG A 144 18.41 -13.05 -0.88
C ARG A 144 17.67 -11.95 -1.62
N VAL A 145 16.48 -11.61 -1.13
CA VAL A 145 15.77 -10.41 -1.54
C VAL A 145 16.56 -9.20 -1.05
N ARG A 146 16.77 -8.20 -1.91
CA ARG A 146 17.37 -6.93 -1.53
C ARG A 146 16.42 -5.81 -1.93
N LEU A 147 16.19 -4.88 -1.00
CA LEU A 147 15.55 -3.62 -1.32
C LEU A 147 16.45 -2.83 -2.26
N ASN A 148 15.94 -2.53 -3.44
CA ASN A 148 16.61 -1.65 -4.40
C ASN A 148 16.26 -0.18 -4.09
N ARG A 149 16.92 0.76 -4.78
CA ARG A 149 16.65 2.20 -4.62
C ARG A 149 15.19 2.55 -4.91
N THR A 150 14.56 1.83 -5.84
CA THR A 150 13.16 2.02 -6.19
C THR A 150 12.21 1.71 -5.03
N GLY A 151 12.48 0.66 -4.25
CA GLY A 151 11.70 0.35 -3.04
C GLY A 151 11.82 1.43 -1.97
N TRP A 152 13.03 1.96 -1.75
CA TRP A 152 13.25 3.08 -0.82
C TRP A 152 12.58 4.38 -1.29
N LEU A 153 12.62 4.67 -2.59
CA LEU A 153 11.90 5.81 -3.18
C LEU A 153 10.39 5.65 -3.06
N GLY A 154 9.87 4.43 -3.23
CA GLY A 154 8.46 4.11 -3.00
C GLY A 154 8.05 4.34 -1.54
N ALA A 155 8.84 3.86 -0.59
CA ALA A 155 8.61 4.07 0.84
C ALA A 155 8.61 5.56 1.22
N LEU A 156 9.57 6.32 0.68
CA LEU A 156 9.63 7.77 0.87
C LEU A 156 8.39 8.45 0.25
N SER A 157 7.91 7.98 -0.89
CA SER A 157 6.72 8.51 -1.54
C SER A 157 5.46 8.26 -0.71
N VAL A 158 5.31 7.05 -0.13
CA VAL A 158 4.21 6.72 0.78
C VAL A 158 4.29 7.57 2.05
N PHE A 159 5.46 7.64 2.68
CA PHE A 159 5.71 8.51 3.83
C PHE A 159 5.28 9.95 3.56
N LEU A 160 5.77 10.55 2.46
CA LEU A 160 5.46 11.94 2.11
C LEU A 160 3.97 12.10 1.80
N TRP A 161 3.37 11.15 1.09
CA TRP A 161 1.94 11.19 0.79
C TRP A 161 1.08 11.20 2.06
N VAL A 162 1.37 10.32 3.00
CA VAL A 162 0.66 10.20 4.28
C VAL A 162 0.90 11.43 5.16
N PHE A 163 2.15 11.89 5.25
CA PHE A 163 2.49 13.08 6.03
C PHE A 163 1.84 14.35 5.47
N LEU A 164 1.91 14.57 4.15
CA LEU A 164 1.34 15.77 3.52
C LEU A 164 -0.20 15.74 3.53
N SER A 165 -0.80 14.55 3.39
CA SER A 165 -2.27 14.43 3.44
C SER A 165 -2.83 14.64 4.85
N THR A 166 -2.06 14.37 5.90
CA THR A 166 -2.49 14.61 7.30
C THR A 166 -2.15 16.01 7.80
N PHE A 167 -1.26 16.73 7.10
CA PHE A 167 -0.84 18.09 7.47
C PHE A 167 -1.98 19.11 7.62
N PRO A 168 -3.04 19.13 6.78
CA PRO A 168 -4.15 20.09 6.92
C PRO A 168 -4.83 20.04 8.29
N VAL A 169 -4.86 18.87 8.93
CA VAL A 169 -5.44 18.67 10.27
C VAL A 169 -4.63 19.40 11.35
N VAL A 170 -3.34 19.63 11.11
CA VAL A 170 -2.43 20.31 12.05
C VAL A 170 -2.47 21.83 11.89
N ILE A 171 -2.89 22.34 10.72
CA ILE A 171 -2.93 23.78 10.41
C ILE A 171 -3.61 24.61 11.51
N PRO A 172 -4.78 24.24 12.06
CA PRO A 172 -5.45 25.02 13.09
C PRO A 172 -4.59 25.28 14.33
N PHE A 173 -3.73 24.33 14.72
CA PHE A 173 -2.82 24.48 15.86
C PHE A 173 -1.63 25.41 15.57
N LEU A 174 -1.33 25.70 14.30
CA LEU A 174 -0.31 26.68 13.91
C LEU A 174 -0.84 28.11 13.92
N VAL A 175 -2.13 28.31 13.62
CA VAL A 175 -2.72 29.64 13.43
C VAL A 175 -3.51 30.12 14.66
N MET A 176 -4.05 29.19 15.45
CA MET A 176 -4.94 29.51 16.56
C MET A 176 -4.22 29.38 17.90
N SER A 177 -4.30 30.42 18.74
CA SER A 177 -3.66 30.43 20.07
C SER A 177 -4.46 29.72 21.15
N SER A 178 -5.70 29.33 20.88
CA SER A 178 -6.62 28.70 21.83
C SER A 178 -6.90 27.23 21.46
N ALA A 179 -6.64 26.33 22.40
CA ALA A 179 -6.71 24.88 22.22
C ALA A 179 -8.11 24.39 21.82
N GLY A 180 -9.15 24.81 22.55
CA GLY A 180 -10.53 24.37 22.29
C GLY A 180 -11.02 24.68 20.87
N PRO A 181 -10.93 25.93 20.39
CA PRO A 181 -11.26 26.26 19.00
C PRO A 181 -10.37 25.55 17.97
N ALA A 182 -9.06 25.44 18.20
CA ALA A 182 -8.13 24.75 17.30
C ALA A 182 -8.52 23.29 17.07
N MET A 183 -8.87 22.58 18.14
CA MET A 183 -9.33 21.20 18.06
C MET A 183 -10.63 21.04 17.27
N ARG A 184 -11.62 21.92 17.48
CA ARG A 184 -12.90 21.82 16.75
C ARG A 184 -12.71 22.02 15.25
N VAL A 185 -11.87 22.98 14.87
CA VAL A 185 -11.54 23.23 13.46
C VAL A 185 -10.75 22.05 12.88
N SER A 186 -9.77 21.52 13.62
CA SER A 186 -9.03 20.32 13.23
C SER A 186 -9.93 19.11 12.99
N ASN A 187 -10.85 18.82 13.91
CA ASN A 187 -11.81 17.73 13.78
C ASN A 187 -12.75 17.93 12.57
N ALA A 188 -13.18 19.17 12.31
CA ALA A 188 -13.99 19.48 11.14
C ALA A 188 -13.21 19.23 9.83
N ILE A 189 -11.94 19.62 9.76
CA ILE A 189 -11.06 19.33 8.63
C ILE A 189 -10.90 17.82 8.45
N ALA A 190 -10.61 17.08 9.52
CA ALA A 190 -10.45 15.64 9.46
C ALA A 190 -11.72 14.92 8.96
N LEU A 191 -12.90 15.31 9.44
CA LEU A 191 -14.19 14.77 8.97
C LEU A 191 -14.43 15.08 7.49
N ALA A 192 -14.13 16.30 7.04
CA ALA A 192 -14.26 16.68 5.64
C ALA A 192 -13.30 15.85 4.75
N MET A 193 -12.05 15.67 5.19
CA MET A 193 -11.07 14.84 4.48
C MET A 193 -11.48 13.38 4.43
N LEU A 194 -12.02 12.84 5.52
CA LEU A 194 -12.52 11.47 5.60
C LEU A 194 -13.71 11.26 4.64
N PHE A 195 -14.63 12.23 4.58
CA PHE A 195 -15.73 12.22 3.62
C PHE A 195 -15.22 12.24 2.17
N MET A 196 -14.31 13.17 1.85
CA MET A 196 -13.75 13.33 0.50
C MET A 196 -12.97 12.09 0.05
N THR A 197 -12.21 11.49 0.97
CA THR A 197 -11.47 10.24 0.70
C THR A 197 -12.43 9.08 0.48
N GLY A 198 -13.46 8.95 1.32
CA GLY A 198 -14.51 7.94 1.14
C GLY A 198 -15.32 8.11 -0.14
N TYR A 199 -15.59 9.36 -0.53
CA TYR A 199 -16.24 9.70 -1.80
C TYR A 199 -15.36 9.31 -3.00
N ALA A 200 -14.09 9.70 -2.98
CA ALA A 200 -13.14 9.36 -4.03
C ALA A 200 -12.97 7.84 -4.16
N PHE A 201 -12.90 7.13 -3.03
CA PHE A 201 -12.85 5.67 -2.99
C PHE A 201 -14.09 5.04 -3.61
N GLY A 202 -15.29 5.48 -3.21
CA GLY A 202 -16.54 4.96 -3.76
C GLY A 202 -16.62 5.15 -5.27
N ARG A 203 -16.15 6.30 -5.79
CA ARG A 203 -16.07 6.59 -7.22
C ARG A 203 -15.10 5.66 -7.96
N CYS A 204 -13.92 5.42 -7.41
CA CYS A 204 -12.92 4.52 -8.00
C CYS A 204 -13.35 3.05 -7.94
N ALA A 205 -14.08 2.65 -6.89
CA ALA A 205 -14.55 1.28 -6.71
C ALA A 205 -15.86 0.96 -7.47
N GLY A 206 -16.40 1.89 -8.27
CA GLY A 206 -17.67 1.71 -8.98
C GLY A 206 -18.90 1.57 -8.07
N ARG A 207 -18.79 1.95 -6.79
CA ARG A 207 -19.88 1.95 -5.80
C ARG A 207 -20.49 3.35 -5.70
N GLN A 208 -21.63 3.48 -5.02
CA GLN A 208 -22.26 4.79 -4.81
C GLN A 208 -21.34 5.68 -3.94
N PRO A 209 -20.74 6.75 -4.51
CA PRO A 209 -19.67 7.52 -3.84
C PRO A 209 -20.11 8.17 -2.53
N TRP A 210 -21.36 8.64 -2.50
CA TRP A 210 -21.95 9.28 -1.33
C TRP A 210 -22.10 8.33 -0.14
N LEU A 211 -22.56 7.09 -0.35
CA LEU A 211 -22.66 6.09 0.72
C LEU A 211 -21.30 5.68 1.26
N ALA A 212 -20.29 5.58 0.40
CA ALA A 212 -18.92 5.30 0.82
C ALA A 212 -18.35 6.45 1.69
N GLY A 213 -18.57 7.71 1.28
CA GLY A 213 -18.20 8.89 2.05
C GLY A 213 -18.90 8.94 3.42
N ILE A 214 -20.23 8.79 3.46
CA ILE A 214 -21.00 8.79 4.71
C ILE A 214 -20.60 7.61 5.60
N GLY A 215 -20.39 6.42 5.04
CA GLY A 215 -19.96 5.24 5.79
C GLY A 215 -18.59 5.44 6.44
N MET A 216 -17.64 6.05 5.73
CA MET A 216 -16.34 6.39 6.30
C MET A 216 -16.43 7.44 7.41
N VAL A 217 -17.22 8.50 7.21
CA VAL A 217 -17.46 9.50 8.26
C VAL A 217 -18.10 8.87 9.50
N GLY A 218 -19.10 8.01 9.31
CA GLY A 218 -19.75 7.28 10.39
C GLY A 218 -18.77 6.40 11.17
N LEU A 219 -17.92 5.65 10.46
CA LEU A 219 -16.87 4.84 11.06
C LEU A 219 -15.88 5.70 11.88
N GLY A 220 -15.39 6.82 11.30
CA GLY A 220 -14.52 7.76 12.00
C GLY A 220 -15.18 8.37 13.24
N GLY A 221 -16.46 8.73 13.14
CA GLY A 221 -17.25 9.22 14.28
C GLY A 221 -17.43 8.19 15.39
N VAL A 222 -17.65 6.92 15.05
CA VAL A 222 -17.72 5.82 16.04
C VAL A 222 -16.38 5.65 16.76
N LEU A 223 -15.26 5.69 16.03
CA LEU A 223 -13.91 5.58 16.61
C LEU A 223 -13.57 6.76 17.54
N VAL A 224 -13.93 7.98 17.15
CA VAL A 224 -13.81 9.17 18.01
C VAL A 224 -14.70 9.04 19.25
N GLY A 225 -15.94 8.57 19.07
CA GLY A 225 -16.85 8.33 20.20
C GLY A 225 -16.31 7.27 21.17
N LEU A 226 -15.73 6.18 20.65
CA LEU A 226 -15.11 5.12 21.46
C LEU A 226 -13.89 5.61 22.22
N THR A 227 -13.04 6.44 21.61
CA THR A 227 -11.87 7.01 22.30
C THR A 227 -12.27 7.93 23.44
N ILE A 228 -13.26 8.79 23.22
CA ILE A 228 -13.82 9.64 24.28
C ILE A 228 -14.42 8.77 25.40
N ALA A 229 -15.15 7.70 25.05
CA ALA A 229 -15.80 6.82 26.02
C ALA A 229 -14.82 5.95 26.82
N LEU A 230 -13.70 5.54 26.23
CA LEU A 230 -12.64 4.77 26.87
C LEU A 230 -11.71 5.63 27.74
N GLY A 231 -12.06 6.89 27.94
CA GLY A 231 -11.37 7.78 28.87
C GLY A 231 -10.22 8.57 28.26
N GLY A 232 -10.19 8.67 26.92
CA GLY A 232 -9.39 9.63 26.14
C GLY A 232 -8.06 10.05 26.76
#